data_AF-A0A1C0A5M7-F1
#
_entry.id   AF-A0A1C0A5M7-F1
#
_cell.length_a   1.000
_cell.length_b   1.000
_cell.length_c   1.000
_cell.angle_alpha   90.00
_cell.angle_beta   90.00
_cell.angle_gamma   90.00
#
_symmetry.space_group_name_H-M   'P 1'
#
loop_
_entity.id
_entity.type
_entity.pdbx_description
1 polymer ?
#
loop_
_entity_poly.entity_id
_entity_poly.type
_entity_poly.pdbx_seq_one_letter_code
_entity_poly.pdbx_strand_id
1 'polypeptide(L)'
;MQINNNFIKKLLDLQDLDIIYFNVNNGIFNIFATSSNKQVYCPRCGHITNKVHDRRYQDYEHLPIWNLKTIISLEIKRYKCSCNPEHPFTETFNFIRKHQRRTIAYEKYIFTLAHKNTIQNVADIIGISHGACQRIYNFYAKDKLESLEPEPLTLLGIDDIANVKVIITIQ
;
A
#
# COMPACT_ATOMS: atom_id res chain seq x y z
N MET A 1 -10.45 7.96 28.52
CA MET A 1 -11.23 6.92 27.80
C MET A 1 -10.26 6.16 26.91
N GLN A 2 -9.79 4.98 27.32
CA GLN A 2 -8.91 4.15 26.49
C GLN A 2 -9.74 3.64 25.32
N ILE A 3 -9.59 4.27 24.16
CA ILE A 3 -10.08 3.70 22.91
C ILE A 3 -9.42 2.33 22.80
N ASN A 4 -10.23 1.29 22.62
CA ASN A 4 -9.76 -0.08 22.59
C ASN A 4 -8.98 -0.30 21.28
N ASN A 5 -7.71 0.13 21.26
CA ASN A 5 -6.85 0.23 20.08
C ASN A 5 -6.75 -1.09 19.31
N ASN A 6 -6.97 -2.22 19.98
CA ASN A 6 -6.99 -3.55 19.36
C ASN A 6 -8.06 -3.72 18.27
N PHE A 7 -9.22 -3.06 18.39
CA PHE A 7 -10.26 -3.17 17.36
C PHE A 7 -9.84 -2.47 16.06
N ILE A 8 -9.31 -1.25 16.17
CA ILE A 8 -8.87 -0.46 15.01
C ILE A 8 -7.66 -1.12 14.32
N LYS A 9 -6.70 -1.64 15.10
CA LYS A 9 -5.54 -2.39 14.56
C LYS A 9 -5.97 -3.60 13.73
N LYS A 10 -6.94 -4.38 14.22
CA LYS A 10 -7.49 -5.54 13.49
C LYS A 10 -8.30 -5.11 12.26
N LEU A 11 -9.08 -4.05 12.38
CA LEU A 11 -9.95 -3.57 11.29
C LEU A 11 -9.14 -3.04 10.09
N LEU A 12 -8.01 -2.39 10.34
CA LEU A 12 -7.18 -1.75 9.32
C LEU A 12 -6.01 -2.62 8.84
N ASP A 13 -5.92 -3.86 9.32
CA ASP A 13 -4.77 -4.75 9.09
C ASP A 13 -3.42 -4.12 9.50
N LEU A 14 -3.45 -3.32 10.59
CA LEU A 14 -2.30 -2.58 11.13
C LEU A 14 -1.82 -3.22 12.44
N GLN A 15 -1.68 -4.55 12.45
CA GLN A 15 -1.40 -5.32 13.67
C GLN A 15 -0.04 -4.96 14.29
N ASP A 16 0.94 -4.60 13.45
CA ASP A 16 2.30 -4.24 13.87
C ASP A 16 2.42 -2.79 14.39
N LEU A 17 1.33 -2.01 14.37
CA LEU A 17 1.37 -0.59 14.72
C LEU A 17 0.69 -0.29 16.05
N ASP A 18 1.29 0.60 16.83
CA ASP A 18 0.67 1.28 17.96
C ASP A 18 0.10 2.62 17.48
N ILE A 19 -1.22 2.76 17.56
CA ILE A 19 -1.92 4.00 17.23
C ILE A 19 -1.74 4.96 18.41
N ILE A 20 -1.14 6.12 18.12
CA ILE A 20 -0.89 7.16 19.11
C ILE A 20 -2.13 8.05 19.23
N TYR A 21 -2.62 8.56 18.11
CA TYR A 21 -3.85 9.33 18.01
C TYR A 21 -4.33 9.39 16.56
N PHE A 22 -5.55 9.86 16.35
CA PHE A 22 -6.09 10.16 15.03
C PHE A 22 -6.82 11.49 15.05
N ASN A 23 -6.90 12.15 13.90
CA ASN A 23 -7.70 13.35 13.72
C ASN A 23 -8.31 13.40 12.32
N VAL A 24 -9.29 14.28 12.14
CA VAL A 24 -9.79 14.66 10.81
C VAL A 24 -9.37 16.10 10.58
N ASN A 25 -8.67 16.35 9.48
CA ASN A 25 -8.26 17.70 9.08
C ASN A 25 -8.45 17.86 7.57
N ASN A 26 -9.11 18.93 7.13
CA ASN A 26 -9.38 19.23 5.71
C ASN A 26 -9.97 18.04 4.92
N GLY A 27 -10.88 17.27 5.53
CA GLY A 27 -11.48 16.09 4.88
C GLY A 27 -10.54 14.88 4.75
N ILE A 28 -9.40 14.90 5.43
CA ILE A 28 -8.44 13.80 5.50
C ILE A 28 -8.47 13.22 6.91
N PHE A 29 -8.66 11.91 7.01
CA PHE A 29 -8.52 11.16 8.25
C PHE A 29 -7.05 10.77 8.45
N ASN A 30 -6.38 11.42 9.39
CA ASN A 30 -4.97 11.16 9.70
C ASN A 30 -4.85 10.24 10.89
N ILE A 31 -4.06 9.18 10.74
CA ILE A 31 -3.75 8.21 11.78
C ILE A 31 -2.26 8.35 12.09
N PHE A 32 -1.93 8.70 13.32
CA PHE A 32 -0.55 8.78 13.78
C PHE A 32 -0.19 7.49 14.51
N ALA A 33 0.84 6.83 14.02
CA ALA A 33 1.23 5.51 14.51
C ALA A 33 2.75 5.37 14.64
N THR A 34 3.18 4.46 15.51
CA THR A 34 4.56 3.97 15.63
C THR A 34 4.56 2.46 15.49
N SER A 35 5.69 1.88 15.07
CA SER A 35 5.91 0.45 15.20
C SER A 35 5.77 -0.01 16.65
N SER A 36 5.05 -1.12 16.85
CA SER A 36 4.93 -1.83 18.13
C SER A 36 6.20 -2.63 18.45
N ASN A 37 7.03 -2.91 17.43
CA ASN A 37 8.25 -3.67 17.57
C ASN A 37 9.34 -2.83 18.24
N LYS A 38 9.87 -3.35 19.35
CA LYS A 38 10.97 -2.71 20.11
C LYS A 38 12.35 -3.21 19.68
N GLN A 39 12.38 -4.28 18.90
CA GLN A 39 13.59 -5.00 18.48
C GLN A 39 13.42 -5.44 17.04
N VAL A 40 14.51 -5.40 16.27
CA VAL A 40 14.52 -5.79 14.85
C VAL A 40 15.72 -6.67 14.54
N TYR A 41 15.55 -7.55 13.56
CA TYR A 41 16.63 -8.39 13.04
C TYR A 41 17.46 -7.61 12.02
N CYS A 42 18.79 -7.66 12.16
CA CYS A 42 19.68 -7.08 11.17
C CYS A 42 19.61 -7.89 9.86
N PRO A 43 19.30 -7.26 8.70
CA PRO A 43 19.21 -7.95 7.43
C PRO A 43 20.56 -8.48 6.92
N ARG A 44 21.69 -8.08 7.55
CA ARG A 44 23.04 -8.52 7.17
C ARG A 44 23.52 -9.73 7.97
N CYS A 45 23.39 -9.69 9.29
CA CYS A 45 23.96 -10.72 10.18
C CYS A 45 22.92 -11.48 11.00
N GLY A 46 21.63 -11.18 10.87
CA GLY A 46 20.55 -11.83 11.61
C GLY A 46 20.49 -11.51 13.11
N HIS A 47 21.41 -10.73 13.66
CA HIS A 47 21.40 -10.39 15.08
C HIS A 47 20.31 -9.36 15.40
N ILE A 48 19.73 -9.50 16.59
CA ILE A 48 18.73 -8.55 17.10
C ILE A 48 19.43 -7.25 17.51
N THR A 49 18.85 -6.12 17.11
CA THR A 49 19.26 -4.79 17.57
C THR A 49 18.05 -3.97 18.01
N ASN A 50 18.26 -3.15 19.03
CA ASN A 50 17.34 -2.11 19.49
C ASN A 50 17.96 -0.71 19.38
N LYS A 51 19.17 -0.59 18.80
CA LYS A 51 19.88 0.68 18.68
C LYS A 51 19.31 1.49 17.52
N VAL A 52 18.47 2.46 17.84
CA VAL A 52 17.93 3.42 16.87
C VAL A 52 19.02 4.43 16.49
N HIS A 53 19.21 4.63 15.19
CA HIS A 53 20.09 5.64 14.62
C HIS A 53 19.35 6.97 14.46
N ASP A 54 18.23 6.95 13.75
CA ASP A 54 17.37 8.10 13.51
C ASP A 54 15.90 7.67 13.36
N ARG A 55 15.02 8.65 13.49
CA ARG A 55 13.57 8.52 13.33
C ARG A 55 13.10 9.53 12.30
N ARG A 56 12.12 9.16 11.50
CA ARG A 56 11.47 10.06 10.54
C ARG A 56 9.99 9.74 10.43
N TYR A 57 9.17 10.75 10.23
CA TYR A 57 7.76 10.53 9.90
C TYR A 57 7.61 10.31 8.39
N GLN A 58 6.75 9.37 8.03
CA GLN A 58 6.40 9.10 6.65
C GLN A 58 4.90 8.83 6.52
N ASP A 59 4.29 9.53 5.56
CA ASP A 59 2.89 9.37 5.23
C ASP A 59 2.69 8.23 4.21
N TYR A 60 1.64 7.45 4.46
CA TYR A 60 1.17 6.37 3.60
C TYR A 60 -0.33 6.50 3.34
N GLU A 61 -0.73 6.44 2.08
CA GLU A 61 -2.15 6.40 1.72
C GLU A 61 -2.73 5.01 2.05
N HIS A 62 -3.89 5.02 2.69
CA HIS A 62 -4.65 3.83 3.05
C HIS A 62 -6.06 3.88 2.46
N LEU A 63 -6.82 2.80 2.68
CA LEU A 63 -8.22 2.72 2.26
C LEU A 63 -9.02 3.92 2.79
N PRO A 64 -9.91 4.50 1.98
CA PRO A 64 -10.76 5.58 2.44
C PRO A 64 -11.67 5.11 3.57
N ILE A 65 -11.65 5.83 4.70
CA ILE A 65 -12.48 5.53 5.87
C ILE A 65 -13.57 6.59 5.95
N TRP A 66 -14.83 6.16 6.01
CA TRP A 66 -16.00 7.07 5.98
C TRP A 66 -16.01 8.03 4.78
N ASN A 67 -15.58 7.52 3.63
CA ASN A 67 -15.47 8.30 2.40
C ASN A 67 -14.48 9.49 2.50
N LEU A 68 -13.60 9.49 3.51
CA LEU A 68 -12.51 10.44 3.65
C LEU A 68 -11.21 9.81 3.15
N LYS A 69 -10.32 10.64 2.60
CA LYS A 69 -8.96 10.21 2.30
C LYS A 69 -8.27 9.84 3.60
N THR A 70 -7.70 8.64 3.69
CA THR A 70 -6.99 8.18 4.89
C THR A 70 -5.48 8.24 4.69
N ILE A 71 -4.79 8.89 5.61
CA ILE A 71 -3.32 8.94 5.65
C ILE A 71 -2.84 8.36 6.98
N ILE A 72 -1.90 7.42 6.89
CA ILE A 72 -1.17 6.89 8.05
C ILE A 72 0.17 7.61 8.12
N SER A 73 0.33 8.52 9.08
CA SER A 73 1.59 9.17 9.42
C SER A 73 2.36 8.29 10.39
N LEU A 74 3.31 7.51 9.85
CA LEU A 74 4.03 6.48 10.57
C LEU A 74 5.43 6.97 10.98
N GLU A 75 5.79 6.79 12.25
CA GLU A 75 7.17 6.93 12.71
C GLU A 75 8.02 5.76 12.22
N ILE A 76 8.89 6.02 11.24
CA ILE A 76 9.82 5.06 10.69
C ILE A 76 11.16 5.17 11.43
N LYS A 77 11.61 4.05 11.99
CA LYS A 77 12.91 3.95 12.68
C LYS A 77 13.95 3.35 11.74
N ARG A 78 15.18 3.87 11.82
CA ARG A 78 16.37 3.24 11.25
C ARG A 78 17.25 2.74 12.37
N TYR A 79 17.78 1.54 12.22
CA TYR A 79 18.54 0.85 13.24
C TYR A 79 20.00 0.69 12.83
N LYS A 80 20.88 0.77 13.82
CA LYS A 80 22.32 0.54 13.69
C LYS A 80 22.65 -0.84 14.26
N CYS A 81 23.37 -1.64 13.49
CA CYS A 81 23.90 -2.92 13.97
C CYS A 81 25.42 -2.80 14.22
N SER A 82 25.95 -3.54 15.18
CA SER A 82 27.39 -3.60 15.44
C SER A 82 28.16 -4.22 14.27
N CYS A 83 27.56 -5.11 13.48
CA CYS A 83 28.20 -5.72 12.32
C CYS A 83 28.48 -4.73 11.18
N ASN A 84 27.68 -3.65 11.09
CA ASN A 84 27.90 -2.58 10.13
C ASN A 84 27.36 -1.26 10.69
N PRO A 85 28.18 -0.55 11.48
CA PRO A 85 27.79 0.71 12.11
C PRO A 85 27.55 1.88 11.13
N GLU A 86 28.12 1.81 9.92
CA GLU A 86 28.13 2.89 8.91
C GLU A 86 26.91 2.84 7.99
N HIS A 87 26.23 1.69 7.89
CA HIS A 87 25.07 1.50 7.04
C HIS A 87 23.82 1.10 7.84
N PRO A 88 23.13 2.06 8.49
CA PRO A 88 21.86 1.82 9.16
C PRO A 88 20.79 1.30 8.21
N PHE A 89 19.93 0.42 8.68
CA PHE A 89 18.82 -0.14 7.90
C PHE A 89 17.47 0.34 8.42
N THR A 90 16.51 0.47 7.51
CA THR A 90 15.16 0.96 7.80
C THR A 90 14.27 -0.20 8.23
N GLU A 91 13.38 0.06 9.19
CA GLU A 91 12.30 -0.85 9.53
C GLU A 91 11.39 -1.15 8.33
N THR A 92 10.93 -2.40 8.25
CA THR A 92 10.04 -2.90 7.19
C THR A 92 8.71 -3.31 7.78
N PHE A 93 7.63 -3.12 7.02
CA PHE A 93 6.26 -3.43 7.43
C PHE A 93 5.60 -4.33 6.41
N ASN A 94 4.90 -5.38 6.87
CA ASN A 94 4.31 -6.38 5.98
C ASN A 94 3.14 -5.82 5.16
N PHE A 95 2.46 -4.78 5.65
CA PHE A 95 1.35 -4.13 4.96
C PHE A 95 1.79 -3.06 3.94
N ILE A 96 3.10 -2.87 3.73
CA ILE A 96 3.67 -1.87 2.82
C ILE A 96 4.70 -2.51 1.89
N ARG A 97 4.48 -2.38 0.58
CA ARG A 97 5.45 -2.81 -0.41
C ARG A 97 6.68 -1.88 -0.42
N LYS A 98 7.86 -2.45 -0.66
CA LYS A 98 9.14 -1.71 -0.65
C LYS A 98 9.07 -0.45 -1.55
N HIS A 99 9.55 0.67 -1.02
CA HIS A 99 9.60 1.99 -1.67
C HIS A 99 8.23 2.63 -2.01
N GLN A 100 7.11 2.02 -1.62
CA GLN A 100 5.80 2.61 -1.87
C GLN A 100 5.37 3.59 -0.79
N ARG A 101 4.44 4.49 -1.16
CA ARG A 101 3.77 5.44 -0.26
C ARG A 101 2.31 5.06 -0.02
N ARG A 102 1.98 3.78 -0.24
CA ARG A 102 0.63 3.22 -0.17
C ARG A 102 0.69 1.89 0.54
N THR A 103 -0.36 1.61 1.29
CA THR A 103 -0.55 0.28 1.89
C THR A 103 -0.95 -0.73 0.80
N ILE A 104 -0.59 -2.00 1.00
CA ILE A 104 -0.94 -3.09 0.08
C ILE A 104 -2.46 -3.21 -0.05
N ALA A 105 -3.21 -3.04 1.04
CA ALA A 105 -4.67 -3.03 1.02
C ALA A 105 -5.23 -1.96 0.06
N TYR A 106 -4.65 -0.76 0.09
CA TYR A 106 -5.07 0.32 -0.80
C TYR A 106 -4.69 0.05 -2.27
N GLU A 107 -3.48 -0.47 -2.53
CA GLU A 107 -3.10 -0.84 -3.90
C GLU A 107 -4.00 -1.96 -4.47
N LYS A 108 -4.36 -2.98 -3.67
CA LYS A 108 -5.29 -4.05 -4.05
C LYS A 108 -6.70 -3.54 -4.35
N TYR A 109 -7.16 -2.54 -3.60
CA TYR A 109 -8.44 -1.87 -3.84
C TYR A 109 -8.44 -1.17 -5.20
N ILE A 110 -7.39 -0.39 -5.50
CA ILE A 110 -7.23 0.28 -6.80
C ILE A 110 -7.18 -0.75 -7.94
N PHE A 111 -6.41 -1.83 -7.77
CA PHE A 111 -6.34 -2.91 -8.76
C PHE A 111 -7.71 -3.52 -9.05
N THR A 112 -8.49 -3.81 -8.00
CA THR A 112 -9.83 -4.41 -8.15
C THR A 112 -10.79 -3.49 -8.90
N LEU A 113 -10.73 -2.18 -8.63
CA LEU A 113 -11.53 -1.19 -9.36
C LEU A 113 -11.10 -1.09 -10.82
N ALA A 114 -9.79 -1.00 -11.07
CA ALA A 114 -9.20 -0.90 -12.40
C ALA A 114 -9.42 -2.16 -13.25
N HIS A 115 -9.63 -3.31 -12.62
CA HIS A 115 -9.97 -4.53 -13.33
C HIS A 115 -11.41 -4.50 -13.91
N LYS A 116 -12.29 -3.65 -13.37
CA LYS A 116 -13.70 -3.52 -13.79
C LYS A 116 -14.01 -2.19 -14.49
N ASN A 117 -13.02 -1.32 -14.66
CA ASN A 117 -13.17 0.03 -15.17
C ASN A 117 -11.97 0.43 -16.03
N THR A 118 -12.07 1.56 -16.73
CA THR A 118 -10.89 2.15 -17.37
C THR A 118 -9.94 2.73 -16.31
N ILE A 119 -8.64 2.71 -16.60
CA ILE A 119 -7.60 3.28 -15.73
C ILE A 119 -7.86 4.76 -15.45
N GLN A 120 -8.34 5.51 -16.46
CA GLN A 120 -8.68 6.92 -16.31
C GLN A 120 -9.84 7.12 -15.33
N ASN A 121 -10.94 6.37 -15.48
CA ASN A 121 -12.08 6.51 -14.57
C ASN A 121 -11.70 6.21 -13.11
N VAL A 122 -10.87 5.18 -12.88
CA VAL A 122 -10.39 4.85 -11.53
C VAL A 122 -9.45 5.91 -10.99
N ALA A 123 -8.57 6.46 -11.82
CA ALA A 123 -7.70 7.57 -11.45
C ALA A 123 -8.51 8.78 -10.96
N ASP A 124 -9.62 9.09 -11.63
CA ASP A 124 -10.52 10.20 -11.28
C ASP A 124 -11.32 9.92 -10.00
N ILE A 125 -11.89 8.71 -9.85
CA ILE A 125 -12.62 8.29 -8.64
C ILE A 125 -11.71 8.33 -7.39
N ILE A 126 -10.48 7.86 -7.53
CA ILE A 126 -9.53 7.72 -6.42
C ILE A 126 -8.76 9.02 -6.16
N GLY A 127 -8.66 9.92 -7.14
CA GLY A 127 -7.88 11.14 -7.04
C GLY A 127 -6.36 10.90 -7.11
N ILE A 128 -5.92 9.98 -7.97
CA ILE A 128 -4.49 9.75 -8.26
C ILE A 128 -4.21 9.95 -9.75
N SER A 129 -2.94 10.17 -10.12
CA SER A 129 -2.58 10.28 -11.54
C SER A 129 -2.86 8.96 -12.31
N HIS A 130 -3.26 9.06 -13.57
CA HIS A 130 -3.38 7.92 -14.49
C HIS A 130 -2.16 6.99 -14.44
N GLY A 131 -0.95 7.56 -14.52
CA GLY A 131 0.29 6.78 -14.48
C GLY A 131 0.52 6.03 -13.17
N ALA A 132 0.07 6.57 -12.03
CA ALA A 132 0.13 5.85 -10.76
C ALA A 132 -0.84 4.67 -10.74
N CYS A 133 -2.08 4.88 -11.20
CA CYS A 133 -3.08 3.83 -11.32
C CYS A 133 -2.61 2.71 -12.26
N GLN A 134 -2.07 3.07 -13.43
CA GLN A 134 -1.53 2.12 -14.41
C GLN A 134 -0.39 1.28 -13.81
N ARG A 135 0.55 1.89 -13.08
CA ARG A 135 1.67 1.17 -12.45
C ARG A 135 1.18 0.17 -11.39
N ILE A 136 0.19 0.57 -10.59
CA ILE A 136 -0.43 -0.32 -9.61
C ILE A 136 -1.09 -1.50 -10.34
N TYR A 137 -1.91 -1.21 -11.35
CA TYR A 137 -2.59 -2.25 -12.13
C TYR A 137 -1.60 -3.26 -12.73
N ASN A 138 -0.58 -2.77 -13.44
CA ASN A 138 0.40 -3.63 -14.09
C ASN A 138 1.18 -4.50 -13.10
N PHE A 139 1.51 -3.98 -11.91
CA PHE A 139 2.19 -4.74 -10.87
C PHE A 139 1.36 -5.94 -10.42
N TYR A 140 0.09 -5.73 -10.06
CA TYR A 140 -0.79 -6.80 -9.58
C TYR A 140 -1.32 -7.70 -10.70
N ALA A 141 -1.47 -7.19 -11.92
CA ALA A 141 -1.80 -8.01 -13.09
C ALA A 141 -0.68 -9.02 -13.39
N LYS A 142 0.58 -8.58 -13.32
CA LYS A 142 1.74 -9.46 -13.50
C LYS A 142 1.81 -10.52 -12.40
N ASP A 143 1.70 -10.12 -11.13
CA ASP A 143 1.66 -11.02 -9.97
C ASP A 143 0.56 -12.09 -10.13
N LYS A 144 -0.63 -11.68 -10.57
CA LYS A 144 -1.75 -12.59 -10.84
C LYS A 144 -1.44 -13.55 -11.99
N LEU A 145 -0.86 -13.08 -13.09
CA LEU A 145 -0.48 -13.94 -14.22
C LEU A 145 0.57 -14.98 -13.84
N GLU A 146 1.58 -14.58 -13.05
CA GLU A 146 2.64 -15.48 -12.57
C GLU A 146 2.10 -16.54 -11.58
N SER A 147 1.00 -16.25 -10.90
CA SER A 147 0.34 -17.20 -9.99
C SER A 147 -0.57 -18.22 -10.69
N LEU A 148 -0.82 -18.08 -12.00
CA LEU A 148 -1.67 -19.01 -12.74
C LEU A 148 -0.84 -20.20 -13.24
N GLU A 149 -1.29 -21.42 -12.92
CA GLU A 149 -0.82 -22.64 -13.58
C GLU A 149 -1.67 -22.84 -14.85
N PRO A 150 -1.09 -22.73 -16.06
CA PRO A 150 -1.86 -22.90 -17.27
C PRO A 150 -2.25 -24.37 -17.45
N GLU A 151 -3.53 -24.62 -17.68
CA GLU A 151 -4.00 -25.93 -18.13
C GLU A 151 -3.50 -26.20 -19.57
N PRO A 152 -3.27 -27.48 -19.94
CA PRO A 152 -2.85 -27.83 -21.30
C PRO A 152 -3.88 -27.35 -22.33
N LEU A 153 -3.42 -26.56 -23.29
CA LEU A 153 -4.24 -25.98 -24.34
C LEU A 153 -4.80 -27.10 -25.25
N THR A 154 -6.10 -27.32 -25.20
CA THR A 154 -6.79 -28.30 -26.06
C THR A 154 -7.35 -27.68 -27.33
N LEU A 155 -7.86 -26.46 -27.25
CA LEU A 155 -8.45 -25.71 -28.35
C LEU A 155 -8.35 -24.21 -28.07
N LEU A 156 -7.92 -23.43 -29.07
CA LEU A 156 -7.85 -21.96 -28.99
C LEU A 156 -8.71 -21.36 -30.10
N GLY A 157 -9.79 -20.70 -29.71
CA GLY A 157 -10.55 -19.82 -30.62
C GLY A 157 -9.96 -18.41 -30.58
N ILE A 158 -9.65 -17.85 -31.74
CA ILE A 158 -9.24 -16.46 -31.88
C ILE A 158 -10.39 -15.73 -32.55
N ASP A 159 -10.86 -14.66 -31.92
CA ASP A 159 -11.90 -13.79 -32.46
C ASP A 159 -11.39 -12.35 -32.54
N ASP A 160 -11.81 -11.64 -33.58
CA ASP A 160 -11.40 -10.27 -33.85
C ASP A 160 -12.45 -9.30 -33.32
N ILE A 161 -12.07 -8.47 -32.35
CA ILE A 161 -12.96 -7.43 -31.80
C ILE A 161 -12.61 -6.09 -32.43
N ALA A 162 -13.51 -5.58 -33.27
CA ALA A 162 -13.39 -4.24 -33.85
C ALA A 162 -13.83 -3.16 -32.84
N ASN A 163 -12.90 -2.31 -32.40
CA ASN A 163 -13.23 -1.15 -31.57
C ASN A 163 -13.83 -0.02 -32.43
N VAL A 164 -15.15 0.15 -32.37
CA VAL A 164 -15.82 1.32 -32.96
C VAL A 164 -15.59 2.51 -32.02
N LYS A 165 -14.82 3.53 -32.46
CA LYS A 165 -14.82 4.84 -31.80
C LYS A 165 -16.19 5.48 -31.99
N VAL A 166 -17.05 5.41 -30.96
CA VAL A 166 -18.28 6.19 -30.93
C VAL A 166 -17.88 7.65 -30.66
N ILE A 167 -17.81 8.45 -31.71
CA ILE A 167 -17.69 9.91 -31.59
C ILE A 167 -19.09 10.43 -31.28
N ILE A 168 -19.40 10.62 -29.98
CA ILE A 168 -20.61 11.33 -29.58
C ILE A 168 -20.34 12.81 -29.83
N THR A 169 -20.80 13.29 -30.99
CA THR A 169 -20.85 14.73 -31.26
C THR A 169 -22.09 15.25 -30.56
N ILE A 170 -21.92 15.99 -29.47
CA ILE A 170 -23.02 16.70 -28.81
C ILE A 170 -23.33 17.91 -29.72
N GLN A 171 -24.49 17.89 -30.39
CA GLN A 171 -25.06 19.05 -31.08
C GLN A 171 -25.79 19.94 -30.08
#